data_AF-A0A6M0BKB2-F1
#
_entry.id   AF-A0A6M0BKB2-F1
#
_cell.length_a   1.000
_cell.length_b   1.000
_cell.length_c   1.000
_cell.angle_alpha   90.00
_cell.angle_beta   90.00
_cell.angle_gamma   90.00
#
_symmetry.space_group_name_H-M   'P 1'
#
loop_
_entity.id
_entity.type
_entity.pdbx_description
1 polymer ?
#
loop_
_entity_poly.entity_id
_entity_poly.type
_entity_poly.pdbx_seq_one_letter_code
_entity_poly.pdbx_strand_id
1 'polypeptide(L)'
;GCLVVAMSFALRFLMQYTFAMFAFWTERASAIEELSFLLYLFLSGLIAPLEVFPPLVREIAQWTPYPYLIHFPAALLIGLPVNVVGGMLVILGWSLIFFLVNRWLWRKGLKHYSGMGA
;
A
#
# COMPACT_ATOMS: atom_id res chain seq x y z
N GLY A 1 18.69 5.71 1.22
CA GLY A 1 17.89 5.56 2.47
C GLY A 1 16.68 6.47 2.48
N CYS A 2 16.83 7.74 2.83
CA CYS A 2 15.72 8.66 3.12
C CYS A 2 14.68 8.81 1.99
N LEU A 3 15.10 8.86 0.72
CA LEU A 3 14.17 8.95 -0.42
C LEU A 3 13.23 7.74 -0.50
N VAL A 4 13.77 6.52 -0.35
CA VAL A 4 12.97 5.29 -0.39
C VAL A 4 11.95 5.26 0.74
N VAL A 5 12.35 5.68 1.94
CA VAL A 5 11.43 5.81 3.09
C VAL A 5 10.31 6.79 2.78
N ALA A 6 10.63 7.96 2.20
CA ALA A 6 9.62 8.94 1.81
C ALA A 6 8.65 8.40 0.75
N MET A 7 9.15 7.63 -0.24
CA MET A 7 8.31 6.99 -1.25
C MET A 7 7.43 5.89 -0.67
N SER A 8 7.96 5.03 0.20
CA SER A 8 7.19 4.02 0.93
C SER A 8 6.09 4.64 1.79
N PHE A 9 6.39 5.77 2.45
CA PHE A 9 5.40 6.55 3.19
C PHE A 9 4.31 7.11 2.27
N ALA A 10 4.69 7.72 1.15
CA ALA A 10 3.74 8.27 0.18
C ALA A 10 2.81 7.19 -0.39
N LEU A 11 3.36 6.01 -0.70
CA LEU A 11 2.57 4.85 -1.14
C LEU A 11 1.57 4.43 -0.05
N ARG A 12 2.02 4.28 1.20
CA ARG A 12 1.14 3.93 2.33
C ARG A 12 0.01 4.94 2.51
N PHE A 13 0.33 6.23 2.43
CA PHE A 13 -0.65 7.30 2.52
C PHE A 13 -1.69 7.20 1.39
N LEU A 14 -1.25 6.98 0.14
CA LEU A 14 -2.14 6.79 -1.00
C LEU A 14 -3.06 5.58 -0.82
N MET A 15 -2.53 4.46 -0.31
CA MET A 15 -3.31 3.26 -0.02
C MET A 15 -4.41 3.56 1.00
N GLN A 16 -4.05 4.15 2.14
CA GLN A 16 -5.02 4.51 3.19
C GLN A 16 -6.08 5.49 2.68
N TYR A 17 -5.67 6.52 1.96
CA TYR A 17 -6.61 7.49 1.39
C TYR A 17 -7.58 6.84 0.40
N THR A 18 -7.09 5.91 -0.43
CA THR A 18 -7.92 5.14 -1.36
C THR A 18 -8.93 4.27 -0.62
N PHE A 19 -8.54 3.61 0.48
CA PHE A 19 -9.46 2.80 1.27
C PHE A 19 -10.51 3.66 2.00
N ALA A 20 -10.09 4.80 2.56
CA ALA A 20 -11.00 5.74 3.22
C ALA A 20 -12.07 6.29 2.26
N MET A 21 -11.76 6.48 0.97
CA MET A 21 -12.75 6.92 -0.01
C MET A 21 -13.94 5.98 -0.18
N PHE A 22 -13.77 4.68 0.08
CA PHE A 22 -14.91 3.75 -0.01
C PHE A 22 -16.02 4.09 0.98
N ALA A 23 -15.73 4.85 2.04
CA ALA A 23 -16.74 5.35 2.98
C ALA A 23 -17.83 6.21 2.33
N PHE A 24 -17.58 6.78 1.14
CA PHE A 24 -18.63 7.49 0.40
C PHE A 24 -19.77 6.58 -0.09
N TRP A 25 -19.56 5.26 -0.24
CA TRP A 25 -20.57 4.36 -0.81
C TRP A 25 -20.95 3.19 0.09
N THR A 26 -20.05 2.77 0.99
CA THR A 26 -20.28 1.59 1.82
C THR A 26 -20.17 1.93 3.29
N GLU A 27 -21.17 1.49 4.06
CA GLU A 27 -21.13 1.51 5.52
C GLU A 27 -20.01 0.61 6.07
N ARG A 28 -19.51 -0.34 5.26
CA ARG A 28 -18.45 -1.29 5.63
C ARG A 28 -17.06 -0.87 5.16
N ALA A 29 -16.81 0.43 4.95
CA ALA A 29 -15.49 0.92 4.57
C ALA A 29 -14.42 0.59 5.62
N SER A 30 -14.80 0.61 6.90
CA SER A 30 -13.95 0.16 8.02
C SER A 30 -13.48 -1.28 7.86
N ALA A 31 -14.37 -2.20 7.44
CA ALA A 31 -14.00 -3.60 7.24
C ALA A 31 -12.96 -3.78 6.12
N ILE A 32 -13.01 -2.94 5.08
CA ILE A 32 -12.01 -2.94 4.00
C ILE A 32 -10.66 -2.48 4.55
N GLU A 33 -10.66 -1.41 5.35
CA GLU A 33 -9.45 -0.89 5.99
C GLU A 33 -8.83 -1.90 6.95
N GLU A 34 -9.65 -2.57 7.77
CA GLU A 34 -9.23 -3.64 8.69
C GLU A 34 -8.61 -4.82 7.95
N LEU A 35 -9.23 -5.28 6.86
CA LEU A 35 -8.66 -6.34 6.02
C LEU A 35 -7.31 -5.91 5.41
N SER A 36 -7.24 -4.69 4.90
CA SER A 36 -5.99 -4.08 4.41
C SER A 36 -4.92 -4.06 5.49
N PHE A 37 -5.29 -3.71 6.72
CA PHE A 37 -4.41 -3.64 7.86
C PHE A 37 -3.89 -5.02 8.28
N LEU A 38 -4.74 -6.05 8.26
CA LEU A 38 -4.32 -7.43 8.46
C LEU A 38 -3.29 -7.85 7.41
N LEU A 39 -3.56 -7.62 6.12
CA LEU A 39 -2.60 -7.91 5.06
C LEU A 39 -1.29 -7.16 5.26
N TYR A 40 -1.35 -5.88 5.66
CA TYR A 40 -0.16 -5.11 5.99
C TYR A 40 0.63 -5.74 7.14
N LEU A 41 0.00 -6.15 8.24
CA LEU A 41 0.68 -6.73 9.39
C LEU A 41 1.47 -7.99 9.05
N PHE A 42 0.89 -8.88 8.23
CA PHE A 42 1.53 -10.14 7.83
C PHE A 42 2.48 -9.97 6.64
N LEU A 43 2.03 -9.38 5.52
CA LEU A 43 2.80 -9.35 4.27
C LEU A 43 3.91 -8.29 4.25
N SER A 44 3.90 -7.30 5.16
CA SER A 44 4.97 -6.28 5.20
C SER A 44 6.28 -6.76 5.83
N GLY A 45 6.26 -7.92 6.49
CA GLY A 45 7.38 -8.43 7.29
C GLY A 45 7.44 -7.90 8.72
N LEU A 46 6.37 -7.24 9.21
CA LEU A 46 6.33 -6.60 10.53
C LEU A 46 6.16 -7.61 11.68
N ILE A 47 5.20 -8.55 11.57
CA ILE A 47 5.01 -9.60 12.58
C ILE A 47 6.09 -10.66 12.47
N ALA A 48 6.34 -11.14 11.25
CA ALA A 48 7.29 -12.19 10.96
C ALA A 48 8.11 -11.79 9.73
N PRO A 49 9.45 -11.88 9.77
CA PRO A 49 10.30 -11.55 8.64
C PRO A 49 9.90 -12.34 7.38
N LEU A 50 9.98 -11.74 6.20
CA LEU A 50 9.57 -12.41 4.95
C LEU A 50 10.46 -13.63 4.62
N GLU A 51 11.62 -13.74 5.25
CA GLU A 51 12.55 -14.86 5.14
C GLU A 51 12.02 -16.14 5.77
N VAL A 52 11.10 -16.06 6.75
CA VAL A 52 10.51 -17.25 7.37
C VAL A 52 9.27 -17.75 6.62
N PHE A 53 8.81 -17.03 5.59
CA PHE A 53 7.64 -17.42 4.82
C PHE A 53 7.97 -18.58 3.87
N PRO A 54 7.00 -19.48 3.60
CA PRO A 54 7.15 -20.47 2.55
C PRO A 54 7.49 -19.79 1.20
N PRO A 55 8.31 -20.41 0.34
CA PRO A 55 8.79 -19.78 -0.90
C PRO A 55 7.67 -19.19 -1.76
N LEU A 56 6.56 -19.94 -1.92
CA LEU A 56 5.40 -19.49 -2.68
C LEU A 56 4.75 -18.22 -2.10
N VAL A 57 4.58 -18.16 -0.78
CA VAL A 57 3.96 -17.01 -0.11
C VAL A 57 4.87 -15.79 -0.18
N ARG A 58 6.17 -15.99 -0.03
CA ARG A 58 7.17 -14.94 -0.17
C ARG A 58 7.17 -14.37 -1.58
N GLU A 59 7.13 -15.20 -2.61
CA GLU A 59 7.01 -14.75 -3.99
C GLU A 59 5.75 -13.92 -4.16
N ILE A 60 4.57 -14.44 -3.80
CA ILE A 60 3.31 -13.68 -3.91
C ILE A 60 3.40 -12.33 -3.19
N ALA A 61 3.95 -12.30 -1.98
CA ALA A 61 4.11 -11.07 -1.22
C ALA A 61 4.97 -10.04 -1.97
N GLN A 62 6.04 -10.46 -2.65
CA GLN A 62 6.92 -9.55 -3.43
C GLN A 62 6.23 -8.90 -4.63
N TRP A 63 5.12 -9.45 -5.11
CA TRP A 63 4.29 -8.81 -6.14
C TRP A 63 3.34 -7.76 -5.56
N THR A 64 3.04 -7.83 -4.26
CA THR A 64 2.19 -6.87 -3.56
C THR A 64 2.96 -5.62 -3.13
N PRO A 65 2.29 -4.49 -2.81
CA PRO A 65 2.96 -3.30 -2.30
C PRO A 65 3.47 -3.48 -0.86
N TYR A 66 2.96 -4.44 -0.09
CA TYR A 66 3.16 -4.50 1.38
C TYR A 66 4.62 -4.66 1.83
N PRO A 67 5.45 -5.56 1.25
CA PRO A 67 6.86 -5.67 1.63
C PRO A 67 7.64 -4.36 1.43
N TYR A 68 7.24 -3.56 0.44
CA TYR A 68 7.91 -2.32 0.08
C TYR A 68 7.58 -1.17 1.03
N LEU A 69 6.61 -1.35 1.93
CA LEU A 69 6.24 -0.37 2.95
C LEU A 69 7.16 -0.42 4.18
N ILE A 70 7.67 -1.61 4.54
CA ILE A 70 8.45 -1.82 5.77
C ILE A 70 9.74 -2.58 5.49
N HIS A 71 9.67 -3.82 5.03
CA HIS A 71 10.86 -4.65 4.85
C HIS A 71 11.87 -4.01 3.89
N PHE A 72 11.45 -3.54 2.71
CA PHE A 72 12.39 -2.98 1.74
C PHE A 72 13.16 -1.75 2.26
N PRO A 73 12.52 -0.68 2.78
CA PRO A 73 13.25 0.44 3.35
C PRO A 73 14.09 0.03 4.56
N ALA A 74 13.62 -0.89 5.42
CA ALA A 74 14.39 -1.37 6.57
C ALA A 74 15.67 -2.10 6.12
N ALA A 75 15.55 -3.04 5.18
CA ALA A 75 16.67 -3.78 4.62
C ALA A 75 17.70 -2.85 3.96
N LEU A 76 17.22 -1.83 3.24
CA LEU A 76 18.08 -0.81 2.64
C LEU A 76 18.84 0.02 3.68
N LEU A 77 18.20 0.37 4.81
CA LEU A 77 18.82 1.16 5.88
C LEU A 77 19.84 0.34 6.69
N ILE A 78 19.61 -0.96 6.84
CA ILE A 78 20.51 -1.89 7.54
C ILE A 78 21.70 -2.30 6.65
N GLY A 79 21.65 -1.99 5.34
CA GLY A 79 22.73 -2.26 4.40
C GLY A 79 22.70 -3.68 3.81
N LEU A 80 21.55 -4.35 3.86
CA LEU A 80 21.36 -5.65 3.20
C LEU A 80 21.43 -5.49 1.66
N PRO A 81 21.93 -6.50 0.95
CA PRO A 81 21.97 -6.48 -0.51
C PRO A 81 20.54 -6.54 -1.07
N VAL A 82 20.03 -5.38 -1.50
CA VAL A 82 18.69 -5.23 -2.10
C VAL A 82 18.78 -4.55 -3.46
N ASN A 83 17.92 -4.95 -4.39
CA ASN A 83 17.81 -4.29 -5.69
C ASN A 83 17.07 -2.95 -5.52
N VAL A 84 17.83 -1.87 -5.32
CA VAL A 84 17.30 -0.53 -5.05
C VAL A 84 16.40 -0.05 -6.19
N VAL A 85 16.89 -0.17 -7.43
CA VAL A 85 16.17 0.30 -8.62
C VAL A 85 14.88 -0.49 -8.81
N GLY A 86 14.94 -1.81 -8.70
CA GLY A 86 13.77 -2.68 -8.79
C GLY A 86 12.70 -2.34 -7.75
N GLY A 87 13.09 -2.22 -6.48
CA GLY A 87 12.13 -1.86 -5.43
C GLY A 87 11.56 -0.45 -5.59
N MET A 88 12.35 0.52 -6.04
CA MET A 88 11.85 1.87 -6.36
C MET A 88 10.83 1.85 -7.50
N LEU A 89 11.07 1.05 -8.56
CA LEU A 89 10.12 0.89 -9.66
C LEU A 89 8.81 0.25 -9.19
N VAL A 90 8.87 -0.74 -8.31
CA VAL A 90 7.67 -1.36 -7.73
C VAL A 90 6.89 -0.36 -6.88
N ILE A 91 7.56 0.41 -6.02
CA ILE A 91 6.92 1.47 -5.22
C ILE A 91 6.27 2.51 -6.14
N LEU A 92 6.95 2.95 -7.19
CA LEU A 92 6.41 3.90 -8.18
C LEU A 92 5.22 3.33 -8.94
N GLY A 93 5.31 2.09 -9.40
CA GLY A 93 4.24 1.40 -10.12
C GLY A 93 2.97 1.32 -9.29
N TRP A 94 3.09 0.84 -8.04
CA TRP A 94 1.94 0.79 -7.12
C TRP A 94 1.44 2.18 -6.73
N SER A 95 2.34 3.16 -6.53
CA SER A 95 1.92 4.54 -6.23
C SER A 95 1.10 5.12 -7.37
N LEU A 96 1.50 4.88 -8.62
CA LEU A 96 0.75 5.32 -9.79
C LEU A 96 -0.61 4.62 -9.89
N ILE A 97 -0.67 3.31 -9.66
CA ILE A 97 -1.92 2.54 -9.65
C ILE A 97 -2.88 3.12 -8.60
N PHE A 98 -2.45 3.24 -7.34
CA PHE A 98 -3.28 3.82 -6.28
C PHE A 98 -3.66 5.26 -6.57
N PHE A 99 -2.78 6.08 -7.13
CA PHE A 99 -3.09 7.46 -7.52
C PHE A 99 -4.22 7.52 -8.56
N LEU A 100 -4.17 6.69 -9.59
CA LEU A 100 -5.18 6.63 -10.64
C LEU A 100 -6.51 6.13 -10.11
N VAL A 101 -6.50 5.06 -9.31
CA VAL A 101 -7.71 4.52 -8.64
C VAL A 101 -8.32 5.59 -7.74
N ASN A 102 -7.51 6.23 -6.91
CA ASN A 102 -7.90 7.31 -6.03
C ASN A 102 -8.54 8.48 -6.80
N ARG A 103 -7.93 8.93 -7.90
CA ARG A 103 -8.46 10.02 -8.73
C ARG A 103 -9.80 9.64 -9.37
N TRP A 104 -9.96 8.38 -9.77
CA TRP A 104 -11.20 7.85 -10.32
C TRP A 104 -12.30 7.76 -9.26
N LEU A 105 -11.98 7.23 -8.07
CA LEU A 105 -12.89 7.17 -6.93
C LEU A 105 -13.32 8.58 -6.53
N TRP A 106 -12.40 9.54 -6.38
CA TRP A 106 -12.75 10.93 -6.07
C TRP A 106 -13.79 11.53 -7.01
N ARG A 107 -13.60 11.35 -8.33
CA ARG A 107 -14.55 11.87 -9.33
C ARG A 107 -15.92 11.22 -9.21
N LYS A 108 -15.99 9.95 -8.84
CA LYS A 108 -17.28 9.29 -8.56
C LYS A 108 -17.86 9.77 -7.23
N GLY A 109 -17.04 9.97 -6.20
CA GLY A 109 -17.47 10.29 -4.84
C GLY A 109 -18.16 11.65 -4.79
N LEU A 110 -17.56 12.63 -5.48
CA LEU A 110 -18.15 13.96 -5.62
C LEU A 110 -19.55 13.94 -6.25
N LYS A 111 -19.79 13.08 -7.25
CA LYS A 111 -21.11 12.93 -7.89
C LYS A 111 -22.15 12.30 -6.97
N HIS A 112 -21.71 11.43 -6.05
CA HIS A 112 -22.60 10.78 -5.10
C HIS A 112 -22.96 11.71 -3.95
N TYR A 113 -21.98 12.47 -3.44
CA TYR A 113 -22.18 13.44 -2.37
C TYR A 113 -23.01 14.66 -2.81
N SER A 114 -22.90 15.10 -4.07
CA SER A 114 -23.71 16.19 -4.61
C SER A 114 -25.21 15.89 -4.71
N GLY A 115 -25.64 14.64 -4.58
CA GLY A 115 -27.07 14.27 -4.54
C GLY A 115 -27.72 14.42 -3.16
N MET A 116 -26.93 14.65 -2.10
CA MET A 116 -27.41 14.83 -0.71
C MET A 116 -27.10 16.24 -0.17
N GLY A 117 -26.83 17.21 -1.06
CA GLY A 117 -26.47 18.59 -0.72
C GLY A 117 -27.18 19.66 -1.56
N ALA A 118 -28.26 19.31 -2.26
CA ALA A 118 -29.14 20.23 -2.97
C ALA A 118 -30.60 19.93 -2.63
#